data_AF-G2ZL50-F1
#
_entry.id   AF-G2ZL50-F1
#
_cell.length_a   1.000
_cell.length_b   1.000
_cell.length_c   1.000
_cell.angle_alpha   90.00
_cell.angle_beta   90.00
_cell.angle_gamma   90.00
#
_symmetry.space_group_name_H-M   'P 1'
#
loop_
_entity.id
_entity.type
_entity.pdbx_description
1 polymer ?
#
loop_
_entity_poly.entity_id
_entity_poly.type
_entity_poly.pdbx_seq_one_letter_code
_entity_poly.pdbx_strand_id
1 'polypeptide(L)'
;MRRQRETLRWQRGMSLVELMIGMALGLLLLTALGSLYYSTTQSRAQLANSASQIENGRYVLDMISQELGLAGFLGASSLRSSATLSAPDVCAVATNALGFSSSPATVPVAVYGYAAGANAPCLSNLSASSEILVVRRVSTTSVTTATAGQAYMQASFCTSDSVPFVFSSTATDFTMHTKACTQSAELRQVSVRVFYIATCDRCSNGGDGIPTLKMAELSGGAFKINSIAQGVQDMHFAYGVDMDSNGSADCYVSDPGVDNSAACTAVSGYSWATPLTNWGNVTAVRVNVLARTLNIAPGWSDTRTYDLGRGTVSGPFNDGYKRHVYAEVARLANVAGPRE
;
A
#
# COMPACT_ATOMS: atom_id res chain seq x y z
N MET A 1 46.56 -53.95 59.41
CA MET A 1 45.20 -53.40 59.52
C MET A 1 45.25 -52.02 60.19
N ARG A 2 45.18 -50.93 59.42
CA ARG A 2 45.13 -49.54 59.95
C ARG A 2 43.68 -49.05 59.84
N ARG A 3 42.94 -49.03 60.95
CA ARG A 3 41.58 -48.46 61.03
C ARG A 3 41.68 -46.93 60.92
N GLN A 4 41.23 -46.36 59.83
CA GLN A 4 40.97 -44.92 59.73
C GLN A 4 39.82 -44.56 60.68
N ARG A 5 40.07 -43.65 61.62
CA ARG A 5 39.01 -43.03 62.44
C ARG A 5 38.47 -41.86 61.65
N GLU A 6 37.24 -41.97 61.16
CA GLU A 6 36.50 -40.81 60.68
C GLU A 6 36.12 -39.93 61.88
N THR A 7 36.76 -38.78 62.01
CA THR A 7 36.38 -37.76 62.98
C THR A 7 35.13 -37.05 62.46
N LEU A 8 33.98 -37.31 63.09
CA LEU A 8 32.76 -36.51 62.90
C LEU A 8 33.06 -35.06 63.32
N ARG A 9 33.28 -34.20 62.32
CA ARG A 9 33.42 -32.75 62.52
C ARG A 9 32.05 -32.20 62.93
N TRP A 10 31.94 -31.76 64.17
CA TRP A 10 30.78 -31.03 64.67
C TRP A 10 30.66 -29.70 63.92
N GLN A 11 29.52 -29.47 63.25
CA GLN A 11 29.20 -28.18 62.65
C GLN A 11 29.06 -27.15 63.76
N ARG A 12 29.95 -26.15 63.77
CA ARG A 12 29.71 -24.91 64.52
C ARG A 12 28.54 -24.21 63.82
N GLY A 13 27.42 -24.03 64.53
CA GLY A 13 26.25 -23.35 63.98
C GLY A 13 26.59 -21.94 63.49
N MET A 14 25.88 -21.46 62.46
CA MET A 14 26.10 -20.12 61.90
C MET A 14 25.66 -19.05 62.89
N SER A 15 26.41 -17.94 62.97
CA SER A 15 25.99 -16.80 63.76
C SER A 15 24.79 -16.10 63.12
N LEU A 16 23.94 -15.47 63.94
CA LEU A 16 22.77 -14.71 63.47
C LEU A 16 23.20 -13.59 62.49
N VAL A 17 24.38 -13.00 62.73
CA VAL A 17 24.99 -11.99 61.86
C VAL A 17 25.42 -12.57 60.51
N GLU A 18 26.03 -13.76 60.46
CA GLU A 18 26.36 -14.43 59.18
C GLU A 18 25.10 -14.74 58.36
N LEU A 19 24.00 -15.12 59.02
CA LEU A 19 22.73 -15.40 58.35
C LEU A 19 22.11 -14.10 57.79
N MET A 20 22.17 -12.99 58.54
CA MET A 20 21.73 -11.68 58.06
C MET A 20 22.56 -11.18 56.87
N ILE A 21 23.88 -11.32 56.93
CA ILE A 21 24.79 -10.93 55.84
C ILE A 21 24.53 -11.81 54.61
N GLY A 22 24.41 -13.12 54.79
CA GLY A 22 24.14 -14.06 53.69
C GLY A 22 22.81 -13.78 52.98
N MET A 23 21.75 -13.49 53.75
CA MET A 23 20.45 -13.10 53.19
C MET A 23 20.52 -11.76 52.46
N ALA A 24 21.21 -10.77 53.03
CA ALA A 24 21.37 -9.45 52.40
C ALA A 24 22.11 -9.54 51.06
N LEU A 25 23.22 -10.30 51.02
CA LEU A 25 23.99 -10.53 49.78
C LEU A 25 23.19 -11.35 48.77
N GLY A 26 22.45 -12.37 49.22
CA GLY A 26 21.57 -13.16 48.35
C GLY A 26 20.50 -12.31 47.68
N LEU A 27 19.85 -11.42 48.44
CA LEU A 27 18.80 -10.52 47.93
C LEU A 27 19.38 -9.47 46.96
N LEU A 28 20.57 -8.97 47.25
CA LEU A 28 21.29 -8.03 46.37
C LEU A 28 21.67 -8.69 45.02
N LEU A 29 22.12 -9.95 45.03
CA LEU A 29 22.43 -10.68 43.81
C LEU A 29 21.17 -10.99 42.99
N LEU A 30 20.07 -11.43 43.63
CA LEU A 30 18.81 -11.72 42.95
C LEU A 30 18.20 -10.47 42.31
N THR A 31 18.27 -9.32 42.99
CA THR A 31 17.79 -8.04 42.44
C THR A 31 18.63 -7.58 41.25
N ALA A 32 19.96 -7.69 41.33
CA ALA A 32 20.85 -7.37 40.22
C ALA A 32 20.55 -8.26 38.99
N LEU A 33 20.46 -9.58 39.17
CA LEU A 33 20.15 -10.51 38.08
C LEU A 33 18.74 -10.30 37.51
N GLY A 34 17.74 -10.05 38.36
CA GLY A 34 16.38 -9.74 37.94
C GLY A 34 16.32 -8.47 37.10
N SER A 35 17.03 -7.41 37.50
CA SER A 35 17.09 -6.16 36.75
C SER A 35 17.75 -6.32 35.37
N LEU A 36 18.83 -7.11 35.29
CA LEU A 36 19.53 -7.41 34.04
C LEU A 36 18.64 -8.22 33.10
N TYR A 37 17.96 -9.25 33.62
CA TYR A 37 17.04 -10.07 32.83
C TYR A 37 15.87 -9.25 32.29
N TYR A 38 15.28 -8.39 33.14
CA TYR A 38 14.20 -7.48 32.73
C TYR A 38 14.66 -6.52 31.63
N SER A 39 15.81 -5.85 31.82
CA SER A 39 16.40 -4.93 30.84
C SER A 39 16.69 -5.63 29.50
N THR A 40 17.27 -6.84 29.55
CA THR A 40 17.56 -7.64 28.35
C THR A 40 16.29 -8.04 27.61
N THR A 41 15.25 -8.47 28.34
CA THR A 41 13.96 -8.85 27.75
C THR A 41 13.26 -7.66 27.09
N GLN A 42 13.24 -6.51 27.75
CA GLN A 42 12.69 -5.28 27.19
C GLN A 42 13.46 -4.84 25.94
N SER A 43 14.79 -4.85 25.99
CA SER A 43 15.62 -4.51 24.83
C SER A 43 15.34 -5.42 23.63
N ARG A 44 15.23 -6.74 23.86
CA ARG A 44 14.85 -7.70 22.80
C ARG A 44 13.47 -7.43 22.22
N ALA A 45 12.47 -7.15 23.05
CA ALA A 45 11.13 -6.81 22.60
C ALA A 45 11.11 -5.51 21.79
N GLN A 46 11.85 -4.49 22.22
CA GLN A 46 12.01 -3.23 21.49
C GLN A 46 12.66 -3.43 20.13
N LEU A 47 13.69 -4.26 20.06
CA LEU A 47 14.38 -4.59 18.82
C LEU A 47 13.44 -5.31 17.84
N ALA A 48 12.68 -6.30 18.32
CA ALA A 48 11.70 -7.03 17.51
C ALA A 48 10.57 -6.11 17.00
N ASN A 49 10.02 -5.24 17.85
CA ASN A 49 8.99 -4.28 17.45
C ASN A 49 9.50 -3.31 16.36
N SER A 50 10.74 -2.83 16.50
CA SER A 50 11.36 -1.93 15.53
C SER A 50 11.67 -2.65 14.22
N ALA A 51 12.10 -3.91 14.29
CA ALA A 51 12.33 -4.73 13.10
C ALA A 51 11.03 -4.95 12.31
N SER A 52 9.94 -5.32 12.98
CA SER A 52 8.63 -5.48 12.34
C SER A 52 8.11 -4.18 11.71
N GLN A 53 8.32 -3.04 12.37
CA GLN A 53 7.97 -1.73 11.81
C GLN A 53 8.74 -1.44 10.50
N ILE A 54 10.04 -1.73 10.48
CA ILE A 54 10.89 -1.52 9.29
C ILE A 54 10.47 -2.45 8.16
N GLU A 55 10.26 -3.73 8.47
CA GLU A 55 9.81 -4.73 7.51
C GLU A 55 8.47 -4.34 6.90
N ASN A 56 7.46 -4.02 7.73
CA ASN A 56 6.15 -3.59 7.27
C ASN A 56 6.23 -2.30 6.43
N GLY A 57 7.00 -1.30 6.88
CA GLY A 57 7.17 -0.04 6.16
C GLY A 57 7.77 -0.22 4.76
N ARG A 58 8.81 -1.06 4.62
CA ARG A 58 9.44 -1.35 3.33
C ARG A 58 8.59 -2.24 2.44
N TYR A 59 7.93 -3.25 3.02
CA TYR A 59 7.05 -4.15 2.28
C TYR A 59 5.88 -3.40 1.64
N VAL A 60 5.31 -2.42 2.34
CA VAL A 60 4.25 -1.56 1.81
C VAL A 60 4.70 -0.80 0.57
N LEU A 61 5.88 -0.19 0.62
CA LEU A 61 6.42 0.57 -0.51
C LEU A 61 6.66 -0.36 -1.71
N ASP A 62 7.32 -1.50 -1.50
CA ASP A 62 7.58 -2.48 -2.55
C ASP A 62 6.28 -2.97 -3.22
N MET A 63 5.27 -3.32 -2.42
CA MET A 63 3.96 -3.78 -2.93
C MET A 63 3.24 -2.70 -3.75
N ILE A 64 3.16 -1.46 -3.25
CA ILE A 64 2.50 -0.37 -3.98
C ILE A 64 3.28 -0.01 -5.24
N SER A 65 4.61 0.07 -5.16
CA SER A 65 5.50 0.39 -6.28
C SER A 65 5.40 -0.64 -7.40
N GLN A 66 5.33 -1.93 -7.08
CA GLN A 66 5.12 -2.99 -8.07
C GLN A 66 3.77 -2.85 -8.80
N GLU A 67 2.68 -2.54 -8.08
CA GLU A 67 1.38 -2.29 -8.72
C GLU A 67 1.38 -1.03 -9.56
N LEU A 68 2.04 0.04 -9.10
CA LEU A 68 2.18 1.28 -9.85
C LEU A 68 3.00 1.11 -11.13
N GLY A 69 4.02 0.24 -11.12
CA GLY A 69 4.79 -0.10 -12.31
C GLY A 69 3.95 -0.75 -13.42
N LEU A 70 2.90 -1.49 -13.05
CA LEU A 70 1.94 -2.09 -13.97
C LEU A 70 0.68 -1.23 -14.19
N ALA A 71 0.58 -0.09 -13.50
CA ALA A 71 -0.58 0.78 -13.61
C ALA A 71 -0.78 1.18 -15.06
N GLY A 72 -2.03 1.08 -15.49
CA GLY A 72 -2.45 1.44 -16.82
C GLY A 72 -2.04 0.51 -17.95
N PHE A 73 -1.48 -0.66 -17.67
CA PHE A 73 -1.28 -1.70 -18.67
C PHE A 73 -2.64 -2.15 -19.25
N LEU A 74 -2.79 -2.09 -20.57
CA LEU A 74 -4.01 -2.47 -21.31
C LEU A 74 -3.75 -3.59 -22.34
N GLY A 75 -2.64 -4.33 -22.19
CA GLY A 75 -2.18 -5.32 -23.18
C GLY A 75 -1.24 -4.71 -24.22
N ALA A 76 -0.91 -5.47 -25.27
CA ALA A 76 0.03 -5.04 -26.32
C ALA A 76 -0.52 -3.97 -27.28
N SER A 77 -1.69 -3.41 -27.00
CA SER A 77 -2.37 -2.42 -27.84
C SER A 77 -2.14 -1.01 -27.27
N SER A 78 -1.74 -0.06 -28.11
CA SER A 78 -1.52 1.35 -27.73
C SER A 78 -2.84 2.11 -27.60
N LEU A 79 -3.87 1.51 -27.00
CA LEU A 79 -5.23 2.07 -26.93
C LEU A 79 -5.29 3.42 -26.23
N ARG A 80 -4.36 3.72 -25.32
CA ARG A 80 -4.30 5.02 -24.63
C ARG A 80 -4.03 6.20 -25.56
N SER A 81 -3.35 6.01 -26.69
CA SER A 81 -3.03 7.14 -27.59
C SER A 81 -4.24 7.60 -28.41
N SER A 82 -5.27 6.77 -28.54
CA SER A 82 -6.47 7.05 -29.34
C SER A 82 -7.77 7.06 -28.53
N ALA A 83 -7.78 6.50 -27.33
CA ALA A 83 -8.95 6.48 -26.45
C ALA A 83 -9.07 7.74 -25.59
N THR A 84 -10.30 8.13 -25.32
CA THR A 84 -10.63 9.13 -24.29
C THR A 84 -10.45 8.55 -22.89
N LEU A 85 -10.15 9.40 -21.91
CA LEU A 85 -9.96 8.99 -20.52
C LEU A 85 -11.26 9.10 -19.71
N SER A 86 -11.44 8.18 -18.77
CA SER A 86 -12.48 8.23 -17.74
C SER A 86 -11.90 8.06 -16.33
N ALA A 87 -12.62 8.54 -15.32
CA ALA A 87 -12.32 8.28 -13.92
C ALA A 87 -13.53 7.60 -13.26
N PRO A 88 -13.61 6.26 -13.30
CA PRO A 88 -14.64 5.52 -12.60
C PRO A 88 -14.65 5.81 -11.10
N ASP A 89 -15.83 5.74 -10.48
CA ASP A 89 -15.98 5.76 -9.04
C ASP A 89 -15.15 4.64 -8.38
N VAL A 90 -14.63 4.89 -7.17
CA VAL A 90 -13.81 3.93 -6.42
C VAL A 90 -14.55 2.63 -6.12
N CYS A 91 -15.86 2.69 -5.95
CA CYS A 91 -16.74 1.55 -5.66
C CYS A 91 -17.47 1.02 -6.90
N ALA A 92 -17.08 1.44 -8.11
CA ALA A 92 -17.62 0.88 -9.34
C ALA A 92 -17.25 -0.61 -9.46
N VAL A 93 -18.27 -1.47 -9.51
CA VAL A 93 -18.12 -2.94 -9.66
C VAL A 93 -18.82 -3.49 -10.90
N ALA A 94 -19.82 -2.77 -11.41
CA ALA A 94 -20.53 -3.17 -12.63
C ALA A 94 -19.62 -3.00 -13.84
N THR A 95 -19.60 -3.99 -14.74
CA THR A 95 -18.74 -4.01 -15.93
C THR A 95 -18.82 -2.69 -16.72
N ASN A 96 -20.02 -2.19 -17.01
CA ASN A 96 -20.22 -0.93 -17.74
C ASN A 96 -19.79 0.34 -16.99
N ALA A 97 -19.56 0.28 -15.68
CA ALA A 97 -19.12 1.40 -14.86
C ALA A 97 -17.59 1.46 -14.68
N LEU A 98 -16.84 0.49 -15.21
CA LEU A 98 -15.38 0.41 -15.07
C LEU A 98 -14.60 1.34 -16.00
N GLY A 99 -15.29 2.19 -16.77
CA GLY A 99 -14.67 3.25 -17.57
C GLY A 99 -14.16 2.81 -18.93
N PHE A 100 -14.61 1.66 -19.42
CA PHE A 100 -14.28 1.12 -20.73
C PHE A 100 -15.48 1.23 -21.68
N SER A 101 -15.24 1.76 -22.87
CA SER A 101 -16.19 1.78 -23.99
C SER A 101 -15.43 1.58 -25.29
N SER A 102 -15.94 0.76 -26.21
CA SER A 102 -15.29 0.48 -27.48
C SER A 102 -15.69 1.45 -28.60
N SER A 103 -16.78 2.21 -28.43
CA SER A 103 -17.28 3.18 -29.42
C SER A 103 -18.09 4.32 -28.77
N PRO A 104 -17.55 5.56 -28.70
CA PRO A 104 -16.14 5.89 -28.93
C PRO A 104 -15.24 5.17 -27.92
N ALA A 105 -13.97 5.00 -28.27
CA ALA A 105 -12.99 4.36 -27.40
C ALA A 105 -12.78 5.21 -26.12
N THR A 106 -13.03 4.60 -24.96
CA THR A 106 -12.79 5.17 -23.63
C THR A 106 -12.07 4.15 -22.77
N VAL A 107 -11.07 4.58 -22.02
CA VAL A 107 -10.32 3.76 -21.05
C VAL A 107 -10.15 4.53 -19.74
N PRO A 108 -10.06 3.85 -18.59
CA PRO A 108 -9.86 4.54 -17.34
C PRO A 108 -8.42 5.08 -17.21
N VAL A 109 -8.28 6.16 -16.44
CA VAL A 109 -6.97 6.63 -15.97
C VAL A 109 -6.24 5.50 -15.21
N ALA A 110 -4.92 5.45 -15.38
CA ALA A 110 -4.09 4.38 -14.82
C ALA A 110 -4.14 4.33 -13.29
N VAL A 111 -4.12 5.53 -12.68
CA VAL A 111 -4.24 5.74 -11.25
C VAL A 111 -5.25 6.84 -10.96
N TYR A 112 -5.86 6.79 -9.80
CA TYR A 112 -6.67 7.89 -9.27
C TYR A 112 -6.57 7.92 -7.74
N GLY A 113 -6.45 9.12 -7.19
CA GLY A 113 -6.33 9.38 -5.77
C GLY A 113 -7.58 9.99 -5.17
N TYR A 114 -7.91 9.61 -3.94
CA TYR A 114 -8.91 10.30 -3.14
C TYR A 114 -8.30 10.80 -1.84
N ALA A 115 -8.62 12.03 -1.47
CA ALA A 115 -8.23 12.61 -0.20
C ALA A 115 -8.92 11.92 0.99
N ALA A 116 -8.39 12.17 2.19
CA ALA A 116 -9.00 11.73 3.43
C ALA A 116 -10.47 12.19 3.54
N GLY A 117 -11.33 11.30 4.08
CA GLY A 117 -12.77 11.55 4.21
C GLY A 117 -13.62 11.24 2.97
N ALA A 118 -13.02 10.73 1.89
CA ALA A 118 -13.77 10.27 0.72
C ALA A 118 -14.80 9.17 1.07
N ASN A 119 -15.99 9.23 0.45
CA ASN A 119 -17.07 8.27 0.69
C ASN A 119 -16.80 6.94 -0.03
N ALA A 120 -16.13 6.04 0.69
CA ALA A 120 -15.69 4.68 0.38
C ALA A 120 -16.57 3.47 0.75
N PRO A 121 -17.89 3.34 0.48
CA PRO A 121 -18.72 2.30 1.14
C PRO A 121 -18.31 0.85 0.83
N CYS A 122 -17.63 0.61 -0.29
CA CYS A 122 -17.06 -0.69 -0.65
C CYS A 122 -15.79 -1.06 0.15
N LEU A 123 -15.17 -0.09 0.83
CA LEU A 123 -13.95 -0.25 1.60
C LEU A 123 -14.28 -0.37 3.09
N SER A 124 -14.39 -1.61 3.58
CA SER A 124 -14.74 -1.84 4.98
C SER A 124 -13.68 -1.28 5.95
N ASN A 125 -14.15 -0.68 7.05
CA ASN A 125 -13.32 -0.12 8.13
C ASN A 125 -12.33 0.95 7.68
N LEU A 126 -12.61 1.65 6.56
CA LEU A 126 -11.82 2.76 6.07
C LEU A 126 -11.61 3.82 7.17
N SER A 127 -10.34 4.14 7.47
CA SER A 127 -10.01 5.21 8.40
C SER A 127 -10.40 6.57 7.81
N ALA A 128 -10.98 7.46 8.62
CA ALA A 128 -11.33 8.81 8.19
C ALA A 128 -10.12 9.63 7.74
N SER A 129 -8.93 9.33 8.25
CA SER A 129 -7.66 9.96 7.86
C SER A 129 -7.01 9.32 6.63
N SER A 130 -7.57 8.23 6.10
CA SER A 130 -6.95 7.49 5.00
C SER A 130 -7.18 8.22 3.68
N GLU A 131 -6.11 8.49 2.96
CA GLU A 131 -6.18 8.67 1.51
C GLU A 131 -6.51 7.31 0.84
N ILE A 132 -6.89 7.33 -0.44
CA ILE A 132 -7.15 6.11 -1.21
C ILE A 132 -6.38 6.22 -2.53
N LEU A 133 -5.65 5.16 -2.89
CA LEU A 133 -5.03 5.02 -4.21
C LEU A 133 -5.72 3.90 -4.98
N VAL A 134 -6.28 4.23 -6.14
CA VAL A 134 -6.86 3.27 -7.07
C VAL A 134 -5.88 3.03 -8.22
N VAL A 135 -5.55 1.78 -8.49
CA VAL A 135 -4.73 1.34 -9.62
C VAL A 135 -5.59 0.49 -10.56
N ARG A 136 -5.58 0.84 -11.85
CA ARG A 136 -6.37 0.17 -12.89
C ARG A 136 -5.48 -0.33 -14.01
N ARG A 137 -5.64 -1.61 -14.35
CA ARG A 137 -4.93 -2.28 -15.43
C ARG A 137 -5.70 -3.53 -15.88
N VAL A 138 -5.18 -4.21 -16.89
CA VAL A 138 -5.51 -5.61 -17.16
C VAL A 138 -4.40 -6.52 -16.64
N SER A 139 -4.69 -7.81 -16.53
CA SER A 139 -3.72 -8.83 -16.13
C SER A 139 -2.60 -8.93 -17.16
N THR A 140 -1.37 -9.08 -16.66
CA THR A 140 -0.18 -9.40 -17.48
C THR A 140 -0.21 -10.84 -17.99
N THR A 141 -1.00 -11.70 -17.36
CA THR A 141 -1.26 -13.08 -17.82
C THR A 141 -2.57 -13.12 -18.61
N SER A 142 -2.50 -13.59 -19.86
CA SER A 142 -3.68 -13.85 -20.68
C SER A 142 -4.35 -15.17 -20.33
N VAL A 143 -5.64 -15.27 -20.57
CA VAL A 143 -6.42 -16.51 -20.46
C VAL A 143 -7.03 -16.86 -21.82
N THR A 144 -7.47 -18.11 -21.98
CA THR A 144 -8.15 -18.58 -23.20
C THR A 144 -9.67 -18.58 -23.06
N THR A 145 -10.19 -18.57 -21.82
CA THR A 145 -11.62 -18.60 -21.52
C THR A 145 -11.98 -17.57 -20.45
N ALA A 146 -13.09 -16.86 -20.66
CA ALA A 146 -13.64 -15.95 -19.67
C ALA A 146 -14.31 -16.74 -18.55
N THR A 147 -14.02 -16.39 -17.30
CA THR A 147 -14.77 -16.89 -16.14
C THR A 147 -16.01 -16.04 -15.91
N ALA A 148 -17.16 -16.67 -15.69
CA ALA A 148 -18.40 -15.97 -15.43
C ALA A 148 -18.29 -15.00 -14.24
N GLY A 149 -18.81 -13.78 -14.39
CA GLY A 149 -18.78 -12.75 -13.36
C GLY A 149 -17.48 -11.95 -13.26
N GLN A 150 -16.47 -12.23 -14.08
CA GLN A 150 -15.26 -11.42 -14.21
C GLN A 150 -15.33 -10.56 -15.47
N ALA A 151 -14.80 -9.34 -15.38
CA ALA A 151 -14.64 -8.47 -16.54
C ALA A 151 -13.31 -8.77 -17.23
N TYR A 152 -13.33 -8.83 -18.56
CA TYR A 152 -12.17 -9.02 -19.40
C TYR A 152 -12.12 -7.97 -20.49
N MET A 153 -10.90 -7.76 -20.97
CA MET A 153 -10.60 -6.95 -22.12
C MET A 153 -9.92 -7.81 -23.17
N GLN A 154 -10.34 -7.67 -24.42
CA GLN A 154 -9.70 -8.27 -25.57
C GLN A 154 -9.43 -7.15 -26.58
N ALA A 155 -8.16 -6.83 -26.79
CA ALA A 155 -7.77 -5.80 -27.75
C ALA A 155 -7.65 -6.38 -29.16
N SER A 156 -8.13 -5.66 -30.16
CA SER A 156 -7.94 -6.03 -31.56
C SER A 156 -6.58 -5.59 -32.07
N PHE A 157 -5.99 -6.44 -32.92
CA PHE A 157 -4.83 -6.13 -33.75
C PHE A 157 -5.12 -6.28 -35.24
N CYS A 158 -6.39 -6.56 -35.58
CA CYS A 158 -6.83 -6.87 -36.93
C CYS A 158 -7.58 -5.67 -37.54
N THR A 159 -7.28 -5.33 -38.80
CA THR A 159 -7.88 -4.19 -39.49
C THR A 159 -9.34 -4.41 -39.92
N SER A 160 -9.82 -5.66 -39.92
CA SER A 160 -11.22 -5.97 -40.24
C SER A 160 -12.14 -5.98 -39.03
N ASP A 161 -11.61 -5.93 -37.81
CA ASP A 161 -12.44 -5.79 -36.63
C ASP A 161 -12.99 -4.34 -36.58
N SER A 162 -14.27 -4.19 -36.23
CA SER A 162 -14.96 -2.89 -36.29
C SER A 162 -14.66 -1.98 -35.09
N VAL A 163 -14.05 -2.53 -34.03
CA VAL A 163 -13.74 -1.82 -32.79
C VAL A 163 -12.32 -2.15 -32.34
N PRO A 164 -11.63 -1.22 -31.67
CA PRO A 164 -10.25 -1.42 -31.25
C PRO A 164 -10.09 -2.41 -30.09
N PHE A 165 -11.16 -2.65 -29.33
CA PHE A 165 -11.21 -3.67 -28.29
C PHE A 165 -12.66 -4.02 -27.94
N VAL A 166 -12.85 -5.15 -27.26
CA VAL A 166 -14.08 -5.49 -26.55
C VAL A 166 -13.79 -5.52 -25.05
N PHE A 167 -14.70 -4.95 -24.28
CA PHE A 167 -14.72 -5.03 -22.84
C PHE A 167 -16.05 -5.61 -22.38
N SER A 168 -16.03 -6.77 -21.75
CA SER A 168 -17.26 -7.47 -21.38
C SER A 168 -17.02 -8.41 -20.20
N SER A 169 -18.12 -8.94 -19.65
CA SER A 169 -18.14 -10.09 -18.74
C SER A 169 -18.83 -11.30 -19.37
N THR A 170 -19.18 -11.21 -20.66
CA THR A 170 -19.90 -12.24 -21.43
C THR A 170 -18.94 -12.89 -22.43
N ALA A 171 -18.76 -14.21 -22.33
CA ALA A 171 -17.76 -14.93 -23.11
C ALA A 171 -17.93 -14.83 -24.63
N THR A 172 -19.16 -14.70 -25.12
CA THR A 172 -19.48 -14.64 -26.56
C THR A 172 -19.12 -13.30 -27.21
N ASP A 173 -18.85 -12.26 -26.42
CA ASP A 173 -18.54 -10.93 -26.95
C ASP A 173 -17.09 -10.84 -27.43
N PHE A 174 -16.22 -11.75 -26.97
CA PHE A 174 -14.79 -11.76 -27.27
C PHE A 174 -14.50 -12.37 -28.64
N THR A 175 -14.57 -11.52 -29.66
CA THR A 175 -14.41 -11.89 -31.07
C THR A 175 -13.24 -11.18 -31.75
N MET A 176 -12.36 -10.52 -30.98
CA MET A 176 -11.25 -9.75 -31.53
C MET A 176 -10.10 -10.66 -31.97
N HIS A 177 -9.38 -10.24 -33.00
CA HIS A 177 -8.35 -11.05 -33.64
C HIS A 177 -6.94 -10.45 -33.50
N THR A 178 -5.96 -11.33 -33.57
CA THR A 178 -4.54 -10.97 -33.77
C THR A 178 -4.32 -10.28 -35.11
N LYS A 179 -3.12 -9.76 -35.35
CA LYS A 179 -2.73 -9.11 -36.61
C LYS A 179 -2.92 -9.98 -37.86
N ALA A 180 -2.95 -11.30 -37.70
CA ALA A 180 -3.22 -12.24 -38.80
C ALA A 180 -4.71 -12.32 -39.17
N CYS A 181 -5.61 -11.71 -38.41
CA CYS A 181 -7.07 -11.70 -38.62
C CYS A 181 -7.74 -13.08 -38.67
N THR A 182 -7.04 -14.12 -38.21
CA THR A 182 -7.51 -15.52 -38.21
C THR A 182 -7.45 -16.18 -36.85
N GLN A 183 -6.59 -15.69 -35.96
CA GLN A 183 -6.44 -16.19 -34.59
C GLN A 183 -7.05 -15.20 -33.61
N SER A 184 -7.70 -15.72 -32.57
CA SER A 184 -8.27 -14.91 -31.48
C SER A 184 -7.16 -14.16 -30.73
N ALA A 185 -7.40 -12.89 -30.42
CA ALA A 185 -6.50 -12.06 -29.64
C ALA A 185 -6.50 -12.46 -28.16
N GLU A 186 -5.46 -12.05 -27.45
CA GLU A 186 -5.31 -12.33 -26.02
C GLU A 186 -6.47 -11.74 -25.21
N LEU A 187 -7.06 -12.58 -24.35
CA LEU A 187 -8.07 -12.19 -23.39
C LEU A 187 -7.40 -11.93 -22.03
N ARG A 188 -7.60 -10.74 -21.46
CA ARG A 188 -6.94 -10.31 -20.22
C ARG A 188 -7.96 -9.87 -19.19
N GLN A 189 -7.90 -10.43 -17.98
CA GLN A 189 -8.82 -10.06 -16.90
C GLN A 189 -8.54 -8.63 -16.45
N VAL A 190 -9.59 -7.87 -16.14
CA VAL A 190 -9.48 -6.54 -15.57
C VAL A 190 -9.02 -6.65 -14.12
N SER A 191 -8.06 -5.81 -13.73
CA SER A 191 -7.57 -5.72 -12.37
C SER A 191 -7.74 -4.28 -11.87
N VAL A 192 -8.57 -4.11 -10.84
CA VAL A 192 -8.73 -2.87 -10.09
C VAL A 192 -8.32 -3.16 -8.67
N ARG A 193 -7.26 -2.49 -8.20
CA ARG A 193 -6.73 -2.62 -6.84
C ARG A 193 -6.80 -1.27 -6.15
N VAL A 194 -7.31 -1.26 -4.93
CA VAL A 194 -7.53 -0.06 -4.14
C VAL A 194 -6.78 -0.18 -2.82
N PHE A 195 -5.83 0.71 -2.57
CA PHE A 195 -5.04 0.77 -1.34
C PHE A 195 -5.62 1.80 -0.39
N TYR A 196 -5.82 1.41 0.87
CA TYR A 196 -6.36 2.27 1.92
C TYR A 196 -5.93 1.81 3.31
N ILE A 197 -5.97 2.69 4.30
CA ILE A 197 -5.73 2.39 5.70
C ILE A 197 -7.06 2.06 6.36
N ALA A 198 -7.17 0.84 6.89
CA ALA A 198 -8.25 0.42 7.76
C ALA A 198 -7.91 0.68 9.23
N THR A 199 -8.93 0.86 10.07
CA THR A 199 -8.77 1.06 11.53
C THR A 199 -8.41 -0.22 12.30
N CYS A 200 -8.44 -1.38 11.63
CA CYS A 200 -8.18 -2.70 12.19
C CYS A 200 -7.54 -3.63 11.16
N ASP A 201 -6.72 -4.58 11.62
CA ASP A 201 -6.30 -5.72 10.81
C ASP A 201 -7.39 -6.79 10.85
N ARG A 202 -7.65 -7.31 12.05
CA ARG A 202 -8.75 -8.23 12.34
C ARG A 202 -9.94 -7.42 12.83
N CYS A 203 -10.94 -7.28 11.98
CA CYS A 203 -12.07 -6.39 12.22
C CYS A 203 -13.31 -7.07 12.86
N SER A 204 -13.25 -8.37 13.15
CA SER A 204 -14.31 -9.09 13.86
C SER A 204 -14.42 -8.62 15.32
N ASN A 205 -15.63 -8.65 15.89
CA ASN A 205 -15.88 -8.38 17.31
C ASN A 205 -15.37 -7.03 17.83
N GLY A 206 -15.50 -5.96 17.05
CA GLY A 206 -15.07 -4.61 17.44
C GLY A 206 -13.66 -4.23 17.00
N GLY A 207 -12.91 -5.16 16.40
CA GLY A 207 -11.61 -4.90 15.80
C GLY A 207 -10.45 -4.88 16.78
N ASP A 208 -9.25 -5.24 16.31
CA ASP A 208 -8.01 -5.19 17.10
C ASP A 208 -7.43 -3.78 17.28
N GLY A 209 -8.00 -2.77 16.61
CA GLY A 209 -7.56 -1.38 16.68
C GLY A 209 -6.17 -1.13 16.10
N ILE A 210 -5.64 -2.07 15.30
CA ILE A 210 -4.33 -1.92 14.64
C ILE A 210 -4.55 -1.29 13.25
N PRO A 211 -4.10 -0.03 13.02
CA PRO A 211 -4.12 0.59 11.71
C PRO A 211 -3.35 -0.26 10.72
N THR A 212 -4.00 -0.60 9.62
CA THR A 212 -3.51 -1.61 8.69
C THR A 212 -3.73 -1.14 7.28
N LEU A 213 -2.67 -1.16 6.46
CA LEU A 213 -2.84 -0.99 5.02
C LEU A 213 -3.55 -2.23 4.47
N LYS A 214 -4.67 -2.00 3.80
CA LYS A 214 -5.45 -3.03 3.11
C LYS A 214 -5.46 -2.76 1.62
N MET A 215 -5.62 -3.83 0.86
CA MET A 215 -5.85 -3.80 -0.57
C MET A 215 -7.21 -4.43 -0.87
N ALA A 216 -8.09 -3.66 -1.51
CA ALA A 216 -9.33 -4.17 -2.06
C ALA A 216 -9.12 -4.48 -3.55
N GLU A 217 -9.30 -5.73 -3.95
CA GLU A 217 -9.21 -6.17 -5.35
C GLU A 217 -10.58 -6.49 -5.89
N LEU A 218 -10.92 -5.91 -7.05
CA LEU A 218 -12.17 -6.23 -7.74
C LEU A 218 -12.10 -7.66 -8.30
N SER A 219 -12.99 -8.53 -7.84
CA SER A 219 -13.12 -9.90 -8.35
C SER A 219 -14.55 -10.41 -8.18
N GLY A 220 -15.14 -10.91 -9.26
CA GLY A 220 -16.48 -11.49 -9.25
C GLY A 220 -17.57 -10.46 -8.97
N GLY A 221 -17.42 -9.23 -9.49
CA GLY A 221 -18.38 -8.13 -9.30
C GLY A 221 -18.41 -7.54 -7.88
N ALA A 222 -17.39 -7.83 -7.05
CA ALA A 222 -17.26 -7.25 -5.71
C ALA A 222 -15.80 -7.01 -5.33
N PHE A 223 -15.56 -6.09 -4.41
CA PHE A 223 -14.23 -5.90 -3.83
C PHE A 223 -13.93 -6.97 -2.77
N LYS A 224 -12.79 -7.64 -2.91
CA LYS A 224 -12.22 -8.58 -1.93
C LYS A 224 -11.07 -7.89 -1.21
N ILE A 225 -11.19 -7.77 0.10
CA ILE A 225 -10.27 -6.98 0.91
C ILE A 225 -9.28 -7.90 1.62
N ASN A 226 -7.99 -7.65 1.42
CA ASN A 226 -6.89 -8.36 2.07
C ASN A 226 -6.02 -7.38 2.86
N SER A 227 -5.49 -7.83 4.00
CA SER A 227 -4.49 -7.08 4.75
C SER A 227 -3.12 -7.17 4.10
N ILE A 228 -2.42 -6.05 4.00
CA ILE A 228 -1.06 -5.97 3.44
C ILE A 228 -0.05 -5.85 4.57
N ALA A 229 -0.19 -4.83 5.41
CA ALA A 229 0.76 -4.58 6.48
C ALA A 229 0.11 -3.87 7.66
N GLN A 230 0.35 -4.41 8.86
CA GLN A 230 -0.06 -3.82 10.11
C GLN A 230 0.84 -2.64 10.50
N GLY A 231 0.30 -1.73 11.31
CA GLY A 231 1.05 -0.60 11.84
C GLY A 231 1.20 0.56 10.86
N VAL A 232 0.48 0.57 9.73
CA VAL A 232 0.46 1.71 8.82
C VAL A 232 -0.54 2.74 9.35
N GLN A 233 -0.02 3.83 9.91
CA GLN A 233 -0.80 4.82 10.66
C GLN A 233 -1.33 5.96 9.78
N ASP A 234 -0.57 6.34 8.76
CA ASP A 234 -0.87 7.43 7.85
C ASP A 234 -0.18 7.19 6.51
N MET A 235 -0.72 7.74 5.43
CA MET A 235 -0.11 7.69 4.11
C MET A 235 -0.47 8.93 3.30
N HIS A 236 0.42 9.29 2.37
CA HIS A 236 0.19 10.36 1.42
C HIS A 236 0.73 9.99 0.04
N PHE A 237 -0.04 10.31 -0.99
CA PHE A 237 0.37 10.19 -2.39
C PHE A 237 0.53 11.57 -3.02
N ALA A 238 1.71 11.82 -3.60
CA ALA A 238 1.91 12.96 -4.50
C ALA A 238 2.10 12.46 -5.93
N TYR A 239 1.33 13.00 -6.85
CA TYR A 239 1.25 12.58 -8.24
C TYR A 239 2.15 13.44 -9.11
N GLY A 240 3.14 12.81 -9.75
CA GLY A 240 4.06 13.42 -10.69
C GLY A 240 3.39 13.58 -12.05
N VAL A 241 3.08 14.81 -12.42
CA VAL A 241 2.42 15.18 -13.67
C VAL A 241 3.46 15.62 -14.70
N ASP A 242 3.39 15.01 -15.87
CA ASP A 242 4.15 15.37 -17.09
C ASP A 242 3.41 16.49 -17.82
N MET A 243 4.02 17.67 -17.87
CA MET A 243 3.42 18.90 -18.37
C MET A 243 3.90 19.27 -19.77
N ASP A 244 4.98 18.67 -20.27
CA ASP A 244 5.52 18.92 -21.62
C ASP A 244 5.46 17.70 -22.55
N SER A 245 4.89 16.59 -22.08
CA SER A 245 4.72 15.32 -22.80
C SER A 245 6.04 14.61 -23.12
N ASN A 246 7.08 14.78 -22.30
CA ASN A 246 8.36 14.09 -22.46
C ASN A 246 8.45 12.75 -21.68
N GLY A 247 7.36 12.32 -21.03
CA GLY A 247 7.32 11.09 -20.24
C GLY A 247 7.96 11.18 -18.85
N SER A 248 8.41 12.35 -18.43
CA SER A 248 8.94 12.62 -17.09
C SER A 248 7.99 13.53 -16.31
N ALA A 249 8.01 13.42 -14.99
CA ALA A 249 7.19 14.29 -14.14
C ALA A 249 7.88 15.63 -13.92
N ASP A 250 7.19 16.73 -14.23
CA ASP A 250 7.67 18.10 -14.04
C ASP A 250 7.25 18.68 -12.68
N CYS A 251 6.10 18.24 -12.16
CA CYS A 251 5.57 18.71 -10.89
C CYS A 251 4.88 17.58 -10.11
N TYR A 252 5.01 17.60 -8.79
CA TYR A 252 4.30 16.67 -7.90
C TYR A 252 3.21 17.41 -7.14
N VAL A 253 1.96 16.92 -7.24
CA VAL A 253 0.78 17.53 -6.64
C VAL A 253 -0.02 16.51 -5.85
N SER A 254 -0.69 16.92 -4.78
CA SER A 254 -1.54 16.03 -3.98
C SER A 254 -2.84 15.67 -4.70
N ASP A 255 -3.36 16.57 -5.55
CA ASP A 255 -4.57 16.35 -6.33
C ASP A 255 -4.41 16.93 -7.75
N PRO A 256 -4.16 16.09 -8.77
CA PRO A 256 -4.20 16.50 -10.18
C PRO A 256 -5.55 17.04 -10.64
N GLY A 257 -6.64 16.80 -9.90
CA GLY A 257 -7.98 17.26 -10.24
C GLY A 257 -8.27 18.73 -9.96
N VAL A 258 -7.36 19.46 -9.29
CA VAL A 258 -7.47 20.90 -9.04
C VAL A 258 -6.47 21.71 -9.85
N ASP A 259 -6.67 23.03 -9.88
CA ASP A 259 -5.71 23.95 -10.51
C ASP A 259 -4.43 24.06 -9.66
N ASN A 260 -3.33 23.52 -10.19
CA ASN A 260 -2.02 23.56 -9.56
C ASN A 260 -1.05 24.53 -10.25
N SER A 261 -1.52 25.41 -11.15
CA SER A 261 -0.68 26.33 -11.92
C SER A 261 0.19 27.26 -11.06
N ALA A 262 -0.27 27.62 -9.86
CA ALA A 262 0.50 28.43 -8.91
C ALA A 262 1.69 27.68 -8.28
N ALA A 263 1.55 26.36 -8.07
CA ALA A 263 2.59 25.52 -7.49
C ALA A 263 3.53 24.92 -8.56
N CYS A 264 3.00 24.65 -9.75
CA CYS A 264 3.68 23.98 -10.84
C CYS A 264 4.05 24.96 -11.96
N THR A 265 5.18 25.65 -11.80
CA THR A 265 5.61 26.74 -12.71
C THR A 265 6.72 26.33 -13.69
N ALA A 266 7.19 25.08 -13.62
CA ALA A 266 8.32 24.59 -14.42
C ALA A 266 8.05 24.60 -15.94
N VAL A 267 6.79 24.41 -16.34
CA VAL A 267 6.37 24.40 -17.75
C VAL A 267 5.31 25.48 -17.96
N SER A 268 5.62 26.48 -18.80
CA SER A 268 4.69 27.54 -19.14
C SER A 268 3.61 27.04 -20.11
N GLY A 269 2.35 27.38 -19.88
CA GLY A 269 1.25 27.11 -20.82
C GLY A 269 0.54 25.77 -20.62
N TYR A 270 0.95 24.95 -19.65
CA TYR A 270 0.16 23.79 -19.24
C TYR A 270 -1.16 24.23 -18.61
N SER A 271 -2.27 23.66 -19.09
CA SER A 271 -3.60 23.96 -18.57
C SER A 271 -4.05 22.90 -17.57
N TRP A 272 -4.27 23.31 -16.32
CA TRP A 272 -4.83 22.47 -15.27
C TRP A 272 -6.37 22.40 -15.29
N ALA A 273 -7.02 23.09 -16.24
CA ALA A 273 -8.47 23.26 -16.26
C ALA A 273 -9.27 21.95 -16.52
N THR A 274 -8.61 20.90 -17.02
CA THR A 274 -9.25 19.62 -17.35
C THR A 274 -8.72 18.50 -16.44
N PRO A 275 -9.40 18.21 -15.31
CA PRO A 275 -8.96 17.20 -14.33
C PRO A 275 -8.54 15.86 -14.93
N LEU A 276 -9.35 15.31 -15.85
CA LEU A 276 -9.07 14.02 -16.48
C LEU A 276 -7.80 14.03 -17.34
N THR A 277 -7.48 15.15 -17.98
CA THR A 277 -6.22 15.31 -18.73
C THR A 277 -5.04 15.32 -17.77
N ASN A 278 -5.14 16.03 -16.64
CA ASN A 278 -4.10 16.06 -15.62
C ASN A 278 -3.84 14.66 -15.04
N TRP A 279 -4.91 13.92 -14.69
CA TRP A 279 -4.80 12.51 -14.25
C TRP A 279 -4.22 11.59 -15.33
N GLY A 280 -4.53 11.84 -16.60
CA GLY A 280 -3.93 11.16 -17.74
C GLY A 280 -2.44 11.43 -17.94
N ASN A 281 -1.95 12.54 -17.39
CA ASN A 281 -0.58 12.99 -17.45
C ASN A 281 0.26 12.57 -16.23
N VAL A 282 -0.30 11.79 -15.30
CA VAL A 282 0.46 11.26 -14.17
C VAL A 282 1.42 10.17 -14.65
N THR A 283 2.72 10.44 -14.56
CA THR A 283 3.80 9.52 -14.99
C THR A 283 4.58 8.94 -13.81
N ALA A 284 4.41 9.48 -12.61
CA ALA A 284 5.01 8.96 -11.38
C ALA A 284 4.08 9.19 -10.17
N VAL A 285 4.26 8.40 -9.10
CA VAL A 285 3.61 8.63 -7.81
C VAL A 285 4.66 8.50 -6.72
N ARG A 286 4.79 9.53 -5.89
CA ARG A 286 5.55 9.49 -4.64
C ARG A 286 4.64 8.97 -3.54
N VAL A 287 4.98 7.81 -3.01
CA VAL A 287 4.28 7.14 -1.92
C VAL A 287 5.00 7.45 -0.62
N ASN A 288 4.30 8.02 0.36
CA ASN A 288 4.82 8.28 1.69
C ASN A 288 3.95 7.54 2.71
N VAL A 289 4.58 6.80 3.62
CA VAL A 289 3.88 5.97 4.61
C VAL A 289 4.49 6.15 5.98
N LEU A 290 3.65 6.47 6.96
CA LEU A 290 4.02 6.53 8.38
C LEU A 290 3.71 5.18 9.03
N ALA A 291 4.75 4.38 9.28
CA ALA A 291 4.58 3.12 10.01
C ALA A 291 4.90 3.30 11.50
N ARG A 292 4.16 2.60 12.36
CA ARG A 292 4.34 2.54 13.81
C ARG A 292 4.69 1.12 14.28
N THR A 293 5.35 1.01 15.43
CA THR A 293 5.47 -0.27 16.14
C THR A 293 4.09 -0.83 16.51
N LEU A 294 3.95 -2.16 16.59
CA LEU A 294 2.68 -2.79 16.96
C LEU A 294 2.40 -2.72 18.47
N ASN A 295 3.46 -2.61 19.26
CA ASN A 295 3.40 -2.47 20.71
C ASN A 295 4.00 -1.14 21.14
N ILE A 296 3.55 -0.64 22.29
CA ILE A 296 4.12 0.54 22.92
C ILE A 296 5.55 0.26 23.43
N ALA A 297 6.37 1.30 23.42
CA ALA A 297 7.65 1.34 24.10
C ALA A 297 7.47 1.96 25.49
N PRO A 298 7.73 1.21 26.59
CA PRO A 298 7.60 1.77 27.94
C PRO A 298 8.47 3.02 28.12
N GLY A 299 7.88 4.08 28.68
CA GLY A 299 8.57 5.36 28.90
C GLY A 299 8.78 6.21 27.64
N TRP A 300 8.32 5.76 26.47
CA TRP A 300 8.31 6.55 25.25
C TRP A 300 7.03 7.39 25.16
N SER A 301 7.16 8.64 24.74
CA SER A 301 6.05 9.49 24.32
C SER A 301 6.44 10.18 23.01
N ASP A 302 5.67 9.94 21.96
CA ASP A 302 6.01 10.45 20.63
C ASP A 302 5.56 11.91 20.44
N THR A 303 6.38 12.84 20.93
CA THR A 303 6.19 14.29 20.80
C THR A 303 6.60 14.84 19.44
N ARG A 304 7.03 13.97 18.51
CA ARG A 304 7.49 14.34 17.17
C ARG A 304 6.32 14.51 16.21
N THR A 305 6.51 15.38 15.23
CA THR A 305 5.65 15.52 14.06
C THR A 305 6.30 14.86 12.85
N TYR A 306 5.48 14.38 11.92
CA TYR A 306 5.91 13.66 10.73
C TYR A 306 5.39 14.34 9.48
N ASP A 307 6.29 14.75 8.58
CA ASP A 307 5.92 15.30 7.29
C ASP A 307 5.84 14.18 6.25
N LEU A 308 4.69 14.05 5.58
CA LEU A 308 4.48 13.10 4.48
C LEU A 308 4.46 13.81 3.11
N GLY A 309 4.76 15.11 3.04
CA GLY A 309 4.83 15.88 1.79
C GLY A 309 3.53 16.54 1.35
N ARG A 310 2.49 16.56 2.21
CA ARG A 310 1.19 17.21 1.93
C ARG A 310 1.00 18.58 2.61
N GLY A 311 2.09 19.16 3.13
CA GLY A 311 2.08 20.40 3.91
C GLY A 311 1.61 20.24 5.36
N THR A 312 0.54 19.48 5.59
CA THR A 312 0.05 19.17 6.96
C THR A 312 0.80 17.98 7.56
N VAL A 313 1.52 18.22 8.66
CA VAL A 313 2.24 17.19 9.41
C VAL A 313 1.30 16.29 10.23
N SER A 314 1.69 15.04 10.42
CA SER A 314 1.01 14.10 11.31
C SER A 314 1.58 14.15 12.73
N GLY A 315 0.72 14.07 13.73
CA GLY A 315 1.09 14.18 15.13
C GLY A 315 1.22 15.65 15.61
N PRO A 316 1.84 15.88 16.78
CA PRO A 316 2.42 14.87 17.67
C PRO A 316 1.34 13.94 18.23
N PHE A 317 1.66 12.65 18.32
CA PHE A 317 0.71 11.64 18.80
C PHE A 317 0.71 11.51 20.32
N ASN A 318 1.83 11.85 20.97
CA ASN A 318 2.02 11.82 22.42
C ASN A 318 1.72 10.45 23.05
N ASP A 319 1.83 9.37 22.27
CA ASP A 319 1.59 8.00 22.71
C ASP A 319 2.87 7.16 22.76
N GLY A 320 2.75 5.91 23.22
CA GLY A 320 3.88 5.01 23.42
C GLY A 320 4.42 4.36 22.14
N TYR A 321 3.90 4.66 20.95
CA TYR A 321 4.33 4.00 19.72
C TYR A 321 5.51 4.72 19.08
N LYS A 322 6.50 3.96 18.60
CA LYS A 322 7.59 4.53 17.81
C LYS A 322 7.16 4.57 16.35
N ARG A 323 7.42 5.67 15.66
CA ARG A 323 7.05 5.88 14.26
C ARG A 323 8.21 6.29 13.38
N HIS A 324 8.10 5.97 12.09
CA HIS A 324 9.07 6.28 11.05
C HIS A 324 8.32 6.46 9.72
N VAL A 325 8.71 7.48 8.95
CA VAL A 325 8.20 7.72 7.58
C VAL A 325 9.07 7.00 6.58
N TYR A 326 8.46 6.24 5.70
CA TYR A 326 9.10 5.62 4.55
C TYR A 326 8.55 6.26 3.28
N ALA A 327 9.41 6.51 2.30
CA ALA A 327 9.01 7.10 1.04
C ALA A 327 9.70 6.44 -0.15
N GLU A 328 8.97 6.31 -1.26
CA GLU A 328 9.48 5.84 -2.55
C GLU A 328 8.75 6.58 -3.69
N VAL A 329 9.41 6.71 -4.84
CA VAL A 329 8.79 7.21 -6.07
C VAL A 329 8.68 6.05 -7.05
N ALA A 330 7.46 5.72 -7.45
CA ALA A 330 7.18 4.70 -8.44
C ALA A 330 6.81 5.35 -9.79
N ARG A 331 7.43 4.87 -10.87
CA ARG A 331 7.15 5.31 -12.25
C ARG A 331 5.98 4.51 -12.82
N LEU A 332 5.06 5.17 -13.51
CA LEU A 332 3.95 4.55 -14.23
C LEU A 332 4.39 4.26 -15.66
N ALA A 333 5.08 3.12 -15.85
CA ALA A 333 5.72 2.78 -17.12
C ALA A 333 4.76 2.78 -18.32
N ASN A 334 3.50 2.35 -18.14
CA ASN A 334 2.51 2.29 -19.23
C ASN A 334 1.85 3.65 -19.55
N VAL A 335 2.14 4.70 -18.78
CA VAL A 335 1.74 6.08 -19.07
C VAL A 335 2.92 6.87 -19.62
N ALA A 336 4.08 6.71 -18.99
CA ALA A 336 5.31 7.42 -19.33
C ALA A 336 5.98 6.90 -20.61
N GLY A 337 6.08 5.57 -20.76
CA GLY A 337 6.84 4.94 -21.86
C GLY A 337 6.39 5.34 -23.27
N PRO A 338 5.08 5.45 -23.59
CA PRO A 338 4.63 5.91 -24.90
C PRO A 338 4.98 7.36 -25.26
N ARG A 339 5.55 8.12 -24.32
CA ARG A 339 5.93 9.54 -24.47
C ARG A 339 7.45 9.76 -24.56
N GLU A 340 8.23 8.70 -24.36
CA GLU A 340 9.69 8.67 -24.61
C GLU A 340 9.99 8.46 -26.10
#